data_AF-A0A8S4RFH3-F1
#
_entry.id   AF-A0A8S4RFH3-F1
#
_cell.length_a   1.000
_cell.length_b   1.000
_cell.length_c   1.000
_cell.angle_alpha   90.00
_cell.angle_beta   90.00
_cell.angle_gamma   90.00
#
_symmetry.space_group_name_H-M   'P 1'
#
loop_
_entity.id
_entity.type
_entity.pdbx_description
1 polymer ?
#
loop_
_entity_poly.entity_id
_entity_poly.type
_entity_poly.pdbx_seq_one_letter_code
_entity_poly.pdbx_strand_id
1 'polypeptide(L)'
;MESDMNKASIRILLFNGGLLSGRELCLEYIYAIKSKIRKRTRVTDIAQRVAQLKWQWAGHIVRRKDERWGPKVLEWQACTGKRSVGCPPNRWTIKPVAGSRWTQAARNRRIGNSLQKTYVQQWTSIGWYDDDNNE
;
A
#
# COMPACT_ATOMS: atom_id res chain seq x y z
N MET A 1 -17.58 13.86 6.73
CA MET A 1 -16.78 14.70 5.83
C MET A 1 -15.76 15.55 6.60
N GLU A 2 -15.45 15.20 7.86
CA GLU A 2 -14.66 16.02 8.80
C GLU A 2 -13.23 15.52 9.06
N SER A 3 -12.80 14.38 8.49
CA SER A 3 -11.55 13.72 8.91
C SER A 3 -10.29 14.23 8.21
N ASP A 4 -10.42 14.88 7.05
CA ASP A 4 -9.27 15.27 6.23
C ASP A 4 -8.70 16.65 6.60
N MET A 5 -9.44 17.44 7.39
CA MET A 5 -8.99 18.76 7.86
C MET A 5 -8.05 18.70 9.07
N ASN A 6 -7.98 17.58 9.79
CA ASN A 6 -7.19 17.53 11.03
C ASN A 6 -5.68 17.31 10.82
N LYS A 7 -5.24 16.73 9.69
CA LYS A 7 -3.79 16.54 9.44
C LYS A 7 -3.11 17.80 8.91
N ALA A 8 -3.85 18.65 8.19
CA ALA A 8 -3.38 19.96 7.73
C ALA A 8 -3.38 21.00 8.87
N SER A 9 -4.41 20.99 9.71
CA SER A 9 -4.53 21.92 10.85
C SER A 9 -3.46 21.69 11.93
N ILE A 10 -3.12 20.43 12.22
CA ILE A 10 -2.06 20.09 13.20
C ILE A 10 -0.67 20.53 12.71
N ARG A 11 -0.43 20.59 11.39
CA ARG A 11 0.87 21.03 10.83
C ARG A 11 0.97 22.55 10.67
N ILE A 12 -0.15 23.23 10.40
CA ILE A 12 -0.24 24.70 10.40
C ILE A 12 -0.07 25.27 11.82
N LEU A 13 -0.47 24.54 12.86
CA LEU A 13 -0.24 25.00 14.25
C LEU A 13 1.23 24.90 14.70
N LEU A 14 2.06 24.08 14.05
CA LEU A 14 3.51 24.06 14.23
C LEU A 14 4.25 25.09 13.34
N PHE A 15 3.52 25.89 12.56
CA PHE A 15 4.04 26.79 11.52
C PHE A 15 4.51 28.16 12.03
N ASN A 16 4.24 28.53 13.29
CA ASN A 16 4.56 29.86 13.83
C ASN A 16 6.04 30.05 14.23
N GLY A 17 7.00 29.37 13.59
CA GLY A 17 8.41 29.46 14.03
C GLY A 17 9.53 29.04 13.07
N GLY A 18 9.30 28.77 11.78
CA GLY A 18 10.40 28.35 10.90
C GLY A 18 10.16 28.61 9.42
N LEU A 19 11.10 29.34 8.79
CA LEU A 19 11.12 29.65 7.36
C LEU A 19 11.29 28.34 6.56
N LEU A 20 10.22 27.82 5.97
CA LEU A 20 10.29 26.63 5.11
C LEU A 20 11.15 26.93 3.88
N SER A 21 12.09 26.03 3.57
CA SER A 21 12.97 26.21 2.41
C SER A 21 12.17 26.05 1.11
N GLY A 22 12.64 26.64 0.00
CA GLY A 22 11.93 26.59 -1.29
C GLY A 22 11.56 25.18 -1.79
N ARG A 23 12.28 24.13 -1.35
CA ARG A 23 11.98 22.73 -1.67
C ARG A 23 10.67 22.24 -1.03
N GLU A 24 10.38 22.69 0.18
CA GLU A 24 9.16 22.30 0.91
C GLU A 24 7.93 22.94 0.28
N LEU A 25 8.04 24.20 -0.15
CA LEU A 25 6.99 24.89 -0.90
C LEU A 25 6.68 24.20 -2.24
N CYS A 26 7.71 23.74 -2.97
CA CYS A 26 7.51 22.98 -4.20
C CYS A 26 6.80 21.65 -3.97
N LEU A 27 7.14 20.92 -2.91
CA LEU A 27 6.48 19.65 -2.58
C LEU A 27 5.00 19.83 -2.21
N GLU A 28 4.70 20.84 -1.40
CA GLU A 28 3.31 21.18 -1.05
C GLU A 28 2.50 21.59 -2.29
N TYR A 29 3.10 22.35 -3.22
CA TYR A 29 2.47 22.72 -4.49
C TYR A 29 2.20 21.51 -5.40
N ILE A 30 3.18 20.62 -5.54
CA ILE A 30 3.03 19.37 -6.32
C ILE A 30 1.91 18.51 -5.73
N TYR A 31 1.86 18.37 -4.40
CA TYR A 31 0.82 17.60 -3.72
C TYR A 31 -0.57 18.22 -3.92
N ALA A 32 -0.68 19.55 -3.85
CA ALA A 32 -1.91 20.29 -4.09
C ALA A 32 -2.43 20.08 -5.53
N ILE A 33 -1.56 20.19 -6.55
CA ILE A 33 -1.93 19.94 -7.95
C ILE A 33 -2.39 18.50 -8.15
N LYS A 34 -1.61 17.53 -7.67
CA LYS A 34 -1.91 16.11 -7.78
C LYS A 34 -3.28 15.78 -7.21
N SER A 35 -3.62 16.34 -6.05
CA SER A 35 -4.93 16.13 -5.43
C SER A 35 -6.08 16.77 -6.23
N LYS A 36 -5.87 17.97 -6.81
CA LYS A 36 -6.86 18.71 -7.59
C LYS A 36 -7.18 18.02 -8.92
N ILE A 37 -6.17 17.51 -9.61
CA ILE A 37 -6.34 16.73 -10.85
C ILE A 37 -7.18 15.47 -10.58
N ARG A 38 -6.89 14.75 -9.49
CA ARG A 38 -7.64 13.54 -9.10
C ARG A 38 -9.11 13.83 -8.82
N LYS A 39 -9.40 14.91 -8.08
CA LYS A 39 -10.78 15.32 -7.78
C LYS A 39 -11.59 15.64 -9.05
N ARG A 40 -10.96 16.26 -10.05
CA ARG A 40 -11.60 16.61 -11.33
C ARG A 40 -11.82 15.41 -12.25
N THR A 41 -10.79 14.58 -12.41
CA THR A 41 -10.80 13.46 -13.36
C THR A 41 -11.54 12.23 -12.84
N ARG A 42 -11.81 12.14 -11.53
CA ARG A 42 -12.37 10.96 -10.85
C ARG A 42 -11.56 9.67 -11.10
N VAL A 43 -10.32 9.81 -11.55
CA VAL A 43 -9.42 8.69 -11.82
C VAL A 43 -9.01 8.06 -10.49
N THR A 44 -9.21 6.75 -10.39
CA THR A 44 -8.77 5.97 -9.23
C THR A 44 -7.25 5.92 -9.18
N ASP A 45 -6.70 5.99 -7.97
CA ASP A 45 -5.25 5.90 -7.79
C ASP A 45 -4.74 4.54 -8.28
N ILE A 46 -3.74 4.55 -9.16
CA ILE A 46 -3.21 3.33 -9.78
C ILE A 46 -2.63 2.40 -8.71
N ALA A 47 -1.93 2.94 -7.70
CA ALA A 47 -1.38 2.15 -6.61
C ALA A 47 -2.49 1.48 -5.79
N GLN A 48 -3.58 2.20 -5.48
CA GLN A 48 -4.77 1.61 -4.87
C GLN A 48 -5.35 0.49 -5.73
N ARG A 49 -5.50 0.72 -7.04
CA ARG A 49 -6.09 -0.25 -7.96
C ARG A 49 -5.24 -1.52 -8.05
N VAL A 50 -3.92 -1.37 -8.18
CA VAL A 50 -2.96 -2.48 -8.22
C VAL A 50 -3.01 -3.26 -6.91
N ALA A 51 -2.98 -2.59 -5.76
CA ALA A 51 -3.06 -3.24 -4.45
C ALA A 51 -4.39 -4.01 -4.27
N GLN A 52 -5.51 -3.43 -4.70
CA GLN A 52 -6.80 -4.11 -4.67
C GLN A 52 -6.82 -5.37 -5.54
N LEU A 53 -6.30 -5.29 -6.77
CA LEU A 53 -6.26 -6.42 -7.70
C LEU A 53 -5.34 -7.53 -7.18
N LYS A 54 -4.17 -7.17 -6.63
CA LYS A 54 -3.26 -8.12 -5.98
C LYS A 54 -3.96 -8.89 -4.86
N TRP A 55 -4.67 -8.18 -3.98
CA TRP A 55 -5.42 -8.80 -2.89
C TRP A 55 -6.56 -9.69 -3.40
N GLN A 56 -7.33 -9.23 -4.38
CA GLN A 56 -8.44 -9.99 -4.97
C GLN A 56 -7.95 -11.28 -5.62
N TRP A 57 -6.85 -11.20 -6.37
CA TRP A 57 -6.22 -12.37 -6.96
C TRP A 57 -5.80 -13.36 -5.87
N ALA A 58 -5.05 -12.93 -4.86
CA ALA A 58 -4.60 -13.79 -3.79
C ALA A 58 -5.77 -14.43 -3.02
N GLY A 59 -6.78 -13.64 -2.66
CA GLY A 59 -7.99 -14.17 -2.03
C GLY A 59 -8.75 -15.16 -2.92
N HIS A 60 -8.77 -14.95 -4.24
CA HIS A 60 -9.34 -15.91 -5.18
C HIS A 60 -8.54 -17.23 -5.17
N ILE A 61 -7.20 -17.17 -5.27
CA ILE A 61 -6.34 -18.36 -5.20
C ILE A 61 -6.59 -19.15 -3.91
N VAL A 62 -6.64 -18.50 -2.74
CA VAL A 62 -6.85 -19.14 -1.44
C VAL A 62 -8.20 -19.86 -1.32
N ARG A 63 -9.21 -19.37 -2.04
CA ARG A 63 -10.56 -19.96 -2.03
C ARG A 63 -10.73 -21.10 -3.04
N ARG A 64 -9.82 -21.22 -4.01
CA ARG A 64 -9.81 -22.36 -4.92
C ARG A 64 -9.33 -23.60 -4.16
N LYS A 65 -10.00 -24.73 -4.39
CA LYS A 65 -9.63 -26.03 -3.83
C LYS A 65 -8.74 -26.84 -4.78
N ASP A 66 -8.40 -26.27 -5.93
CA ASP A 66 -7.63 -26.96 -6.96
C ASP A 66 -6.16 -27.09 -6.55
N GLU A 67 -5.55 -28.26 -6.78
CA GLU A 67 -4.13 -28.54 -6.53
C GLU A 67 -3.18 -27.91 -7.59
N ARG A 68 -3.64 -26.85 -8.26
CA ARG A 68 -2.85 -26.12 -9.25
C ARG A 68 -1.71 -25.37 -8.55
N TRP A 69 -0.73 -24.87 -9.29
CA TRP A 69 0.42 -24.13 -8.76
C TRP A 69 0.09 -22.80 -8.03
N GLY A 70 -1.16 -22.33 -8.07
CA GLY A 70 -1.57 -21.04 -7.48
C GLY A 70 -1.29 -20.93 -5.97
N PRO A 71 -1.79 -21.84 -5.12
CA PRO A 71 -1.46 -21.85 -3.69
C PRO A 71 0.05 -21.92 -3.41
N LYS A 72 0.83 -22.68 -4.21
CA LYS A 72 2.29 -22.75 -4.08
C LYS A 72 2.97 -21.39 -4.26
N VAL A 73 2.44 -20.53 -5.15
CA VAL A 73 2.94 -19.15 -5.34
C VAL A 73 2.64 -18.24 -4.14
N LEU A 74 1.52 -18.44 -3.45
CA LEU A 74 1.19 -17.68 -2.23
C LEU A 74 1.99 -18.14 -1.01
N GLU A 75 2.32 -19.42 -0.95
CA GLU A 75 3.17 -19.99 0.09
C GLU A 75 4.64 -19.66 -0.15
N TRP A 76 5.02 -19.38 -1.40
CA TRP A 76 6.37 -19.01 -1.79
C TRP A 76 6.90 -17.90 -0.89
N GLN A 77 7.86 -18.25 -0.05
CA GLN A 77 8.64 -17.30 0.72
C GLN A 77 9.81 -16.86 -0.14
N ALA A 78 10.08 -15.56 -0.20
CA ALA A 78 11.37 -15.11 -0.65
C ALA A 78 12.41 -15.68 0.33
N CYS A 79 13.33 -16.51 -0.20
CA CYS A 79 14.39 -17.08 0.61
C CYS A 79 15.10 -15.95 1.35
N THR A 80 15.20 -16.08 2.68
CA THR A 80 15.73 -15.10 3.64
C THR A 80 17.25 -14.82 3.47
N GLY A 81 17.84 -15.16 2.33
CA GLY A 81 19.26 -14.95 2.03
C GLY A 81 19.53 -13.67 1.25
N LYS A 82 20.81 -13.26 1.19
CA LYS A 82 21.27 -12.15 0.36
C LYS A 82 21.13 -12.54 -1.13
N ARG A 83 20.38 -11.74 -1.92
CA ARG A 83 20.25 -11.89 -3.37
C ARG A 83 20.89 -10.70 -4.08
N SER A 84 21.21 -10.89 -5.37
CA SER A 84 21.75 -9.83 -6.22
C SER A 84 20.77 -8.66 -6.34
N VAL A 85 21.31 -7.46 -6.47
CA VAL A 85 20.58 -6.20 -6.67
C VAL A 85 19.59 -6.35 -7.85
N GLY A 86 18.32 -5.98 -7.66
CA GLY A 86 17.28 -6.03 -8.70
C GLY A 86 16.15 -7.05 -8.50
N CYS A 87 16.22 -7.91 -7.47
CA CYS A 87 15.12 -8.82 -7.10
C CYS A 87 14.57 -8.50 -5.70
N PRO A 88 13.61 -7.57 -5.58
CA PRO A 88 13.03 -7.22 -4.28
C PRO A 88 12.38 -8.44 -3.63
N PRO A 89 12.76 -8.79 -2.39
CA PRO A 89 12.26 -9.98 -1.71
C PRO A 89 10.74 -9.94 -1.49
N ASN A 90 10.14 -8.75 -1.40
CA ASN A 90 8.77 -8.58 -0.93
C ASN A 90 7.75 -8.18 -2.01
N ARG A 91 8.13 -8.18 -3.31
CA ARG A 91 7.26 -7.65 -4.39
C ARG A 91 5.88 -8.32 -4.45
N TRP A 92 5.81 -9.60 -4.10
CA TRP A 92 4.60 -10.43 -4.13
C TRP A 92 4.12 -10.91 -2.76
N THR A 93 4.82 -10.54 -1.68
CA THR A 93 4.55 -11.11 -0.36
C THR A 93 3.41 -10.35 0.33
N ILE A 94 2.29 -11.03 0.54
CA ILE A 94 1.10 -10.47 1.22
C ILE A 94 1.15 -10.73 2.75
N LYS A 95 1.88 -11.79 3.16
CA LYS A 95 2.08 -12.20 4.56
C LYS A 95 2.56 -11.09 5.52
N PRO A 96 3.53 -10.20 5.16
CA PRO A 96 4.06 -9.20 6.09
C PRO A 96 3.00 -8.19 6.53
N VAL A 97 2.09 -7.85 5.62
CA VAL A 97 1.05 -6.84 5.83
C VAL A 97 -0.19 -7.41 6.53
N ALA A 98 -0.57 -8.65 6.20
CA ALA A 98 -1.81 -9.25 6.68
C ALA A 98 -1.63 -10.27 7.82
N GLY A 99 -0.38 -10.55 8.21
CA GLY A 99 -0.02 -11.50 9.27
C GLY A 99 -0.11 -12.98 8.86
N SER A 100 0.47 -13.88 9.65
CA SER A 100 0.60 -15.31 9.31
C SER A 100 -0.73 -16.03 9.04
N ARG A 101 -1.84 -15.56 9.65
CA ARG A 101 -3.18 -16.16 9.52
C ARG A 101 -4.02 -15.56 8.38
N TRP A 102 -3.45 -14.70 7.54
CA TRP A 102 -4.17 -14.03 6.46
C TRP A 102 -4.87 -15.00 5.50
N THR A 103 -4.24 -16.14 5.20
CA THR A 103 -4.81 -17.19 4.33
C THR A 103 -6.14 -17.72 4.90
N GLN A 104 -6.21 -17.95 6.21
CA GLN A 104 -7.45 -18.38 6.87
C GLN A 104 -8.50 -17.28 6.84
N ALA A 105 -8.09 -16.04 7.11
CA ALA A 105 -8.98 -14.88 7.09
C ALA A 105 -9.54 -14.58 5.69
N ALA A 106 -8.74 -14.79 4.64
CA ALA A 106 -9.10 -14.57 3.24
C ALA A 106 -10.10 -15.61 2.68
N ARG A 107 -10.23 -16.78 3.32
CA ARG A 107 -11.28 -17.76 2.98
C ARG A 107 -12.67 -17.16 3.21
N ASN A 108 -12.85 -16.43 4.32
CA ASN A 108 -14.08 -15.70 4.58
C ASN A 108 -14.09 -14.37 3.82
N ARG A 109 -15.08 -14.16 2.95
CA ARG A 109 -15.17 -12.96 2.10
C ARG A 109 -15.34 -11.67 2.91
N ARG A 110 -16.07 -11.69 4.02
CA ARG A 110 -16.30 -10.50 4.86
C ARG A 110 -14.99 -10.06 5.55
N ILE A 111 -14.31 -11.03 6.17
CA ILE A 111 -13.04 -10.78 6.88
C ILE A 111 -11.95 -10.39 5.86
N GLY A 112 -11.87 -11.10 4.72
CA GLY A 112 -10.95 -10.79 3.64
C GLY A 112 -11.15 -9.41 3.03
N ASN A 113 -12.39 -8.91 2.92
CA ASN A 113 -12.66 -7.55 2.45
C ASN A 113 -12.22 -6.48 3.46
N SER A 114 -12.31 -6.77 4.77
CA SER A 114 -11.81 -5.85 5.81
C SER A 114 -10.29 -5.71 5.74
N LEU A 115 -9.59 -6.85 5.67
CA LEU A 115 -8.13 -6.90 5.51
C LEU A 115 -7.65 -6.30 4.17
N GLN A 116 -8.47 -6.36 3.12
CA GLN A 116 -8.16 -5.68 1.87
C GLN A 116 -8.02 -4.17 2.07
N LYS A 117 -8.92 -3.56 2.86
CA LYS A 117 -8.90 -2.12 3.09
C LYS A 117 -7.64 -1.71 3.84
N THR A 118 -7.25 -2.46 4.86
CA THR A 118 -6.02 -2.21 5.63
C THR A 118 -4.77 -2.42 4.77
N TYR A 119 -4.75 -3.49 3.96
CA TYR A 119 -3.67 -3.76 3.01
C TYR A 119 -3.47 -2.61 2.00
N VAL A 120 -4.56 -2.12 1.41
CA VAL A 120 -4.51 -1.01 0.44
C VAL A 120 -4.06 0.27 1.13
N GLN A 121 -4.55 0.57 2.33
CA GLN A 121 -4.12 1.74 3.11
C GLN A 121 -2.61 1.72 3.38
N GLN A 122 -2.08 0.59 3.84
CA GLN A 122 -0.64 0.42 4.08
C GLN A 122 0.17 0.56 2.78
N TRP A 123 -0.27 -0.08 1.68
CA TRP A 123 0.37 0.05 0.37
C TRP A 123 0.39 1.49 -0.16
N THR A 124 -0.68 2.26 0.07
CA THR A 124 -0.72 3.67 -0.32
C THR A 124 0.06 4.60 0.60
N SER A 125 0.19 4.23 1.88
CA SER A 125 0.89 5.03 2.88
C SER A 125 2.40 4.89 2.78
N ILE A 126 2.89 3.70 2.39
CA ILE A 126 4.33 3.45 2.25
C ILE A 126 4.90 4.24 1.07
N GLY A 127 4.14 4.39 -0.03
CA GLY A 127 4.64 5.11 -1.20
C GLY A 127 5.87 4.43 -1.82
N TRP A 128 6.10 4.61 -3.10
CA TRP A 128 7.22 4.00 -3.81
C TRP A 128 8.60 4.62 -3.46
N TYR A 129 8.74 5.25 -2.29
CA TYR A 129 9.92 6.03 -1.91
C TYR A 129 10.90 5.30 -0.98
N ASP A 130 10.55 4.11 -0.46
CA ASP A 130 11.36 3.44 0.57
C ASP A 130 11.94 2.07 0.17
N ASP A 131 11.85 1.66 -1.11
CA ASP A 131 12.43 0.38 -1.56
C ASP A 131 13.98 0.41 -1.68
N ASP A 132 14.63 1.56 -1.45
CA ASP A 132 16.09 1.73 -1.53
C ASP A 132 16.80 1.75 -0.15
N ASN A 133 16.07 1.80 0.98
CA ASN A 133 16.64 1.99 2.32
C ASN A 133 16.56 0.74 3.21
N ASN A 134 17.03 -0.39 2.69
CA ASN A 134 17.33 -1.54 3.53
C ASN A 134 18.77 -1.99 3.30
N GLU A 135 19.70 -1.10 3.66
CA GLU A 135 21.06 -1.47 4.08
C GLU A 135 21.03 -2.39 5.31
#